data_AF-A0A7Y0NRE5-F1
#
_entry.id   AF-A0A7Y0NRE5-F1
#
_cell.length_a   1.000
_cell.length_b   1.000
_cell.length_c   1.000
_cell.angle_alpha   90.00
_cell.angle_beta   90.00
_cell.angle_gamma   90.00
#
_symmetry.space_group_name_H-M   'P 1'
#
loop_
_entity.id
_entity.type
_entity.pdbx_description
1 polymer ?
#
loop_
_entity_poly.entity_id
_entity_poly.type
_entity_poly.pdbx_seq_one_letter_code
_entity_poly.pdbx_strand_id
1 'polypeptide(L)' 'MRKLFAVLSTIITLFAIKETVYVFTSTEADMVKQKAIMIVIALSITVPLIILTLWLWSPGRKRSQE' A
#
# COMPACT_ATOMS: atom_id res chain seq x y z
N MET A 1 17.99 -7.89 9.14
CA MET A 1 16.56 -8.23 9.27
C MET A 1 15.62 -7.11 8.81
N ARG A 2 15.57 -5.91 9.44
CA ARG A 2 14.63 -4.82 9.06
C ARG A 2 14.66 -4.40 7.57
N LYS A 3 15.85 -4.35 6.95
CA LYS A 3 16.00 -4.00 5.53
C LYS A 3 15.33 -5.01 4.59
N LEU A 4 15.31 -6.30 4.92
CA LEU A 4 14.67 -7.34 4.10
C LEU A 4 13.14 -7.19 4.14
N PHE A 5 12.58 -6.99 5.34
CA PHE A 5 11.16 -6.69 5.50
C PHE A 5 10.76 -5.39 4.77
N ALA A 6 11.62 -4.36 4.82
CA ALA A 6 11.40 -3.12 4.07
C ALA A 6 11.31 -3.36 2.56
N VAL A 7 12.23 -4.14 1.99
CA VAL A 7 12.23 -4.47 0.56
C VAL A 7 10.96 -5.25 0.20
N LEU A 8 10.59 -6.27 0.97
CA LEU A 8 9.37 -7.04 0.74
C LEU A 8 8.10 -6.18 0.84
N SER A 9 7.99 -5.34 1.87
CA SER A 9 6.88 -4.41 2.05
C SER A 9 6.75 -3.44 0.88
N THR A 10 7.88 -2.98 0.33
CA THR A 10 7.91 -2.09 -0.84
C THR A 10 7.40 -2.80 -2.09
N ILE A 11 7.81 -4.05 -2.34
CA ILE A 11 7.34 -4.84 -3.48
C ILE A 11 5.82 -5.08 -3.39
N ILE A 12 5.33 -5.46 -2.21
CA ILE A 12 3.89 -5.68 -1.98
C ILE A 12 3.11 -4.38 -2.18
N THR A 13 3.65 -3.26 -1.69
CA THR A 13 3.01 -1.94 -1.85
C THR A 13 2.94 -1.53 -3.31
N LEU A 14 3.99 -1.76 -4.11
CA LEU A 14 3.97 -1.51 -5.55
C LEU A 14 2.91 -2.35 -6.27
N PHE A 15 2.76 -3.61 -5.88
CA PHE A 15 1.71 -4.48 -6.41
C PHE A 15 0.31 -3.98 -6.05
N ALA A 16 0.09 -3.58 -4.79
CA ALA A 16 -1.17 -3.01 -4.33
C ALA A 16 -1.51 -1.69 -5.06
N ILE A 17 -0.52 -0.85 -5.33
CA ILE A 17 -0.70 0.37 -6.13
C ILE A 17 -1.13 0.01 -7.56
N LYS A 18 -0.47 -0.96 -8.22
CA LYS A 18 -0.85 -1.41 -9.56
C LYS A 18 -2.31 -1.89 -9.60
N GLU A 19 -2.71 -2.74 -8.66
CA GLU A 19 -4.10 -3.22 -8.57
C GLU A 19 -5.08 -2.09 -8.28
N THR A 20 -4.69 -1.13 -7.44
CA THR A 20 -5.49 0.08 -7.18
C THR A 20 -5.68 0.88 -8.47
N VAL A 21 -4.63 1.14 -9.24
CA VAL A 21 -4.72 1.83 -10.54
C VAL A 21 -5.61 1.07 -11.52
N TYR A 22 -5.52 -0.25 -11.56
CA TYR A 22 -6.41 -1.09 -12.37
C TYR A 22 -7.87 -0.92 -11.96
N VAL A 23 -8.18 -0.99 -10.66
CA VAL A 23 -9.53 -0.76 -10.13
C VAL A 23 -10.06 0.65 -10.46
N PHE A 24 -9.19 1.66 -10.45
CA PHE A 24 -9.57 3.03 -10.77
C PHE A 24 -9.80 3.30 -12.26
N THR A 25 -9.07 2.60 -13.14
CA THR A 25 -9.08 2.81 -14.60
C THR A 25 -9.97 1.81 -15.34
N SER A 26 -10.28 0.67 -14.74
CA SER A 26 -11.13 -0.34 -15.34
C SER A 26 -12.55 0.19 -15.57
N THR A 27 -13.05 0.02 -16.80
CA THR A 27 -14.36 0.50 -17.24
C THR A 27 -15.37 -0.64 -17.43
N GLU A 28 -15.04 -1.83 -16.92
CA GLU A 28 -15.88 -3.03 -16.95
C GLU A 28 -17.26 -2.73 -16.33
N ALA A 29 -18.35 -3.12 -17.00
CA ALA A 29 -19.72 -2.73 -16.63
C ALA A 29 -20.13 -3.17 -15.21
N ASP A 30 -19.64 -4.33 -14.74
CA ASP A 30 -19.82 -4.78 -13.35
C ASP A 30 -18.95 -4.01 -12.36
N MET A 31 -17.75 -3.57 -12.78
CA MET A 31 -16.89 -2.74 -11.95
C MET A 31 -17.42 -1.33 -11.76
N VAL A 32 -18.10 -0.75 -12.77
CA VAL A 32 -18.68 0.60 -12.69
C VAL A 32 -19.78 0.69 -11.63
N LYS A 33 -20.64 -0.35 -11.53
CA LYS A 33 -21.74 -0.40 -10.56
C LYS A 33 -21.26 -0.43 -9.10
N GLN A 34 -20.15 -1.11 -8.85
CA GLN A 34 -19.56 -1.27 -7.50
C GLN A 34 -18.25 -0.49 -7.34
N LYS A 35 -17.98 0.48 -8.22
CA LYS A 35 -16.71 1.21 -8.29
C LYS A 35 -16.34 1.86 -6.97
N ALA A 36 -17.32 2.47 -6.29
CA ALA A 36 -17.10 3.10 -4.99
C ALA A 36 -16.63 2.07 -3.93
N ILE A 37 -17.26 0.89 -3.89
CA ILE A 37 -16.91 -0.18 -2.94
C ILE A 37 -15.52 -0.73 -3.24
N MET A 38 -15.21 -0.99 -4.52
CA MET A 38 -13.89 -1.50 -4.92
C MET A 38 -12.77 -0.49 -4.67
N ILE A 39 -13.01 0.81 -4.90
CA ILE A 39 -12.06 1.86 -4.56
C ILE A 39 -11.79 1.90 -3.05
N VAL A 40 -12.84 1.80 -2.23
CA VAL A 40 -12.70 1.79 -0.77
C VAL A 40 -11.90 0.58 -0.31
N ILE A 41 -12.16 -0.61 -0.87
CA ILE A 41 -11.40 -1.83 -0.54
C ILE A 41 -9.93 -1.67 -0.93
N ALA A 42 -9.67 -1.22 -2.16
CA ALA A 42 -8.31 -1.01 -2.67
C ALA A 42 -7.55 0.00 -1.80
N LEU A 43 -8.15 1.15 -1.48
CA LEU A 43 -7.55 2.15 -0.59
C LEU A 43 -7.34 1.64 0.83
N SER A 44 -8.28 0.86 1.37
CA SER A 44 -8.18 0.30 2.72
C SER A 44 -7.02 -0.68 2.88
N ILE A 45 -6.56 -1.29 1.79
CA ILE A 45 -5.37 -2.17 1.77
C ILE A 45 -4.11 -1.37 1.48
N THR A 46 -4.15 -0.49 0.48
CA THR A 46 -2.98 0.25 0.00
C THR A 46 -2.49 1.31 1.00
N VAL A 47 -3.39 2.03 1.66
CA VAL A 47 -3.04 3.07 2.66
C VAL A 47 -2.23 2.50 3.83
N PRO A 48 -2.68 1.46 4.56
CA PRO A 48 -1.88 0.90 5.66
C PRO A 48 -0.58 0.28 5.17
N LEU A 49 -0.53 -0.31 3.97
CA LEU A 49 0.71 -0.82 3.37
C LEU A 49 1.74 0.29 3.10
N ILE A 50 1.30 1.44 2.60
CA ILE A 50 2.17 2.61 2.40
C ILE A 50 2.71 3.11 3.75
N ILE A 51 1.85 3.24 4.75
CA ILE A 51 2.25 3.67 6.10
C ILE A 51 3.26 2.69 6.70
N LEU A 52 2.99 1.38 6.57
CA LEU A 52 3.86 0.33 7.10
C LEU A 52 5.21 0.34 6.37
N THR A 53 5.22 0.50 5.05
CA THR A 53 6.44 0.61 4.25
C THR A 53 7.26 1.84 4.64
N LEU A 54 6.63 3.01 4.76
CA LEU A 54 7.28 4.24 5.22
C LEU A 54 7.81 4.13 6.64
N TRP A 55 7.06 3.49 7.54
CA TRP A 55 7.48 3.26 8.92
C TRP A 55 8.67 2.31 9.01
N LEU A 56 8.71 1.31 8.13
CA LEU A 56 9.78 0.33 8.06
C LEU A 56 11.06 0.90 7.41
N TRP A 57 10.89 1.87 6.51
CA TRP A 57 11.98 2.68 5.96
C TRP A 57 12.42 3.83 6.87
N SER A 58 11.55 4.24 7.80
CA SER A 58 11.85 5.29 8.76
C SER A 58 13.11 4.88 9.54
N PRO A 59 14.19 5.68 9.47
CA PRO A 59 15.41 5.38 10.21
C PRO A 59 15.03 5.45 11.67
N GLY A 60 14.87 4.28 12.30
CA GLY A 60 14.38 4.18 13.66
C GLY A 60 15.13 5.20 14.49
N ARG A 61 14.39 6.22 14.98
CA ARG A 61 14.93 7.33 15.76
C ARG A 61 15.80 6.67 16.80
N LYS A 62 17.12 6.73 16.62
CA LYS A 62 18.05 6.26 17.65
C LYS A 62 17.63 7.11 18.84
N ARG A 63 17.01 6.49 19.84
CA ARG A 63 17.01 7.09 21.17
C ARG A 63 18.49 7.24 21.44
N SER A 64 18.98 8.48 21.31
CA SER A 64 20.20 8.90 21.97
C SER A 64 19.97 8.48 23.42
N GLN A 65 20.63 7.40 23.80
CA GLN A 65 20.83 7.09 25.19
C GLN A 65 21.88 8.10 25.64
N GLU A 66 21.40 9.16 26.27
CA GLU A 66 22.13 9.85 27.33
C GLU A 66 21.19 9.97 28.51
#